data_AF-X1C1D2-F1
#
_entry.id   AF-X1C1D2-F1
#
_cell.length_a   1.000
_cell.length_b   1.000
_cell.length_c   1.000
_cell.angle_alpha   90.00
_cell.angle_beta   90.00
_cell.angle_gamma   90.00
#
_symmetry.space_group_name_H-M   'P 1'
#
loop_
_entity.id
_entity.type
_entity.pdbx_description
1 polymer ?
#
loop_
_entity_poly.entity_id
_entity_poly.type
_entity_poly.pdbx_seq_one_letter_code
_entity_poly.pdbx_strand_id
1 'polypeptide(L)'
;VRLMNELKYTIFQVERLSQLDKLQKVALIYNNDERLKILEVLREQPISKSEMKKIVEKMKPTANIDILLRPFIELNLVRRDWVKGEKDKKTGVITSQGEYLFLVKDIIFARVPNENLLKHFKETNNELLPLFRQKSIDFFTNYDPYAEPFENTKKLASILLNPDVYDFFILMRSNHYPLDKIPKIFSEFAVTEILLDNLKKLNVITEIKDENKRSWICLLTDIKPLTIFPEYLLPKIREAYRKEETDGKITYEIAKKALNLLEISFPEKVTF
;
A
#
# COMPACT_ATOMS: atom_id res chain seq x y z
N VAL A 1 -11.53 37.13 -3.17
CA VAL A 1 -10.57 36.43 -4.06
C VAL A 1 -9.88 35.27 -3.36
N ARG A 2 -9.19 35.48 -2.23
CA ARG A 2 -8.49 34.42 -1.46
C ARG A 2 -9.37 33.23 -1.03
N LEU A 3 -10.50 33.48 -0.36
CA LEU A 3 -11.44 32.42 0.06
C LEU A 3 -12.02 31.62 -1.13
N MET A 4 -12.25 32.29 -2.26
CA MET A 4 -12.77 31.66 -3.48
C MET A 4 -11.72 30.76 -4.13
N ASN A 5 -10.45 31.14 -4.07
CA ASN A 5 -9.33 30.30 -4.53
C ASN A 5 -9.10 29.13 -3.57
N GLU A 6 -9.20 29.33 -2.25
CA GLU A 6 -9.14 28.26 -1.24
C GLU A 6 -10.26 27.24 -1.41
N LEU A 7 -11.50 27.69 -1.65
CA LEU A 7 -12.64 26.81 -1.95
C LEU A 7 -12.46 26.02 -3.24
N LYS A 8 -12.05 26.68 -4.34
CA LYS A 8 -11.75 26.00 -5.60
C LYS A 8 -10.65 24.96 -5.45
N TYR A 9 -9.58 25.30 -4.73
CA TYR A 9 -8.48 24.39 -4.45
C TYR A 9 -8.93 23.20 -3.60
N THR A 10 -9.74 23.44 -2.57
CA THR A 10 -10.30 22.38 -1.73
C THR A 10 -11.21 21.44 -2.52
N ILE A 11 -12.10 21.98 -3.37
CA ILE A 11 -12.97 21.17 -4.24
C ILE A 11 -12.14 20.32 -5.20
N PHE A 12 -11.12 20.90 -5.83
CA PHE A 12 -10.21 20.17 -6.70
C PHE A 12 -9.47 19.04 -5.95
N GLN A 13 -9.00 19.30 -4.73
CA GLN A 13 -8.40 18.27 -3.90
C GLN A 13 -9.38 17.15 -3.52
N VAL A 14 -10.65 17.49 -3.23
CA VAL A 14 -11.71 16.50 -2.94
C VAL A 14 -11.99 15.61 -4.15
N GLU A 15 -12.08 16.19 -5.35
CA GLU A 15 -12.25 15.42 -6.60
C GLU A 15 -11.08 14.46 -6.82
N ARG A 16 -9.84 14.91 -6.60
CA ARG A 16 -8.65 14.05 -6.70
C ARG A 16 -8.64 12.92 -5.69
N LEU A 17 -9.04 13.20 -4.45
CA LEU A 17 -9.19 12.18 -3.40
C LEU A 17 -10.34 11.19 -3.71
N SER A 18 -11.26 11.54 -4.60
CA SER A 18 -12.34 10.64 -5.04
C SER A 18 -11.90 9.65 -6.12
N GLN A 19 -10.83 9.96 -6.87
CA GLN A 19 -10.29 9.15 -7.98
C GLN A 19 -8.85 8.71 -7.72
N LEU A 20 -8.60 8.13 -6.55
CA LEU A 20 -7.28 7.64 -6.19
C LEU A 20 -6.81 6.54 -7.14
N ASP A 21 -5.55 6.61 -7.55
CA ASP A 21 -4.92 5.56 -8.32
C ASP A 21 -4.61 4.32 -7.44
N LYS A 22 -4.06 3.26 -8.05
CA LYS A 22 -3.71 2.05 -7.30
C LYS A 22 -2.70 2.34 -6.19
N LEU A 23 -1.69 3.17 -6.43
CA LEU A 23 -0.66 3.48 -5.44
C LEU A 23 -1.24 4.20 -4.22
N GLN A 24 -2.08 5.21 -4.44
CA GLN A 24 -2.73 5.99 -3.39
C GLN A 24 -3.76 5.17 -2.62
N LYS A 25 -4.50 4.25 -3.27
CA LYS A 25 -5.37 3.30 -2.54
C LYS A 25 -4.58 2.41 -1.60
N VAL A 26 -3.36 2.01 -1.97
CA VAL A 26 -2.47 1.25 -1.09
C VAL A 26 -1.92 2.14 0.01
N ALA A 27 -1.54 3.38 -0.30
CA ALA A 27 -1.15 4.36 0.71
C ALA A 27 -2.28 4.60 1.74
N LEU A 28 -3.56 4.60 1.33
CA LEU A 28 -4.69 4.67 2.26
C LEU A 28 -4.74 3.50 3.26
N ILE A 29 -4.32 2.31 2.83
CA ILE A 29 -4.22 1.13 3.70
C ILE A 29 -3.09 1.35 4.72
N TYR A 30 -1.89 1.68 4.25
CA TYR A 30 -0.71 1.83 5.11
C TYR A 30 -0.67 3.09 5.98
N ASN A 31 -1.47 4.11 5.66
CA ASN A 31 -1.57 5.33 6.47
C ASN A 31 -2.61 5.22 7.61
N ASN A 32 -3.36 4.11 7.70
CA ASN A 32 -4.47 3.97 8.64
C ASN A 32 -4.30 2.71 9.51
N ASP A 33 -4.24 2.91 10.83
CA ASP A 33 -3.96 1.85 11.80
C ASP A 33 -5.08 0.79 11.83
N GLU A 34 -6.34 1.17 11.63
CA GLU A 34 -7.45 0.21 11.57
C GLU A 34 -7.38 -0.66 10.31
N ARG A 35 -7.04 -0.09 9.15
CA ARG A 35 -6.83 -0.86 7.91
C ARG A 35 -5.64 -1.79 8.02
N LEU A 36 -4.57 -1.35 8.65
CA LEU A 36 -3.42 -2.22 8.91
C LEU A 36 -3.79 -3.36 9.83
N LYS A 37 -4.60 -3.11 10.87
CA LYS A 37 -5.08 -4.18 11.72
C LYS A 37 -5.94 -5.17 10.95
N ILE A 38 -6.81 -4.69 10.06
CA ILE A 38 -7.58 -5.54 9.15
C ILE A 38 -6.66 -6.43 8.32
N LEU A 39 -5.61 -5.85 7.72
CA LEU A 39 -4.64 -6.58 6.92
C LEU A 39 -3.92 -7.65 7.77
N GLU A 40 -3.38 -7.27 8.93
CA GLU A 40 -2.71 -8.17 9.86
C GLU A 40 -3.57 -9.37 10.26
N VAL A 41 -4.83 -9.14 10.65
CA VAL A 41 -5.75 -10.23 11.03
C VAL A 41 -6.04 -11.15 9.85
N LEU A 42 -6.23 -10.60 8.65
CA LEU A 42 -6.48 -11.37 7.44
C LEU A 42 -5.26 -12.16 6.94
N ARG A 43 -4.05 -11.77 7.35
CA ARG A 43 -2.80 -12.54 7.13
C ARG A 43 -2.66 -13.74 8.05
N GLU A 44 -3.53 -13.88 9.06
CA GLU A 44 -3.57 -15.06 9.91
C GLU A 44 -4.62 -16.06 9.43
N GLN A 45 -5.87 -15.63 9.24
CA GLN A 45 -6.95 -16.51 8.85
C GLN A 45 -8.18 -15.75 8.34
N PRO A 46 -9.11 -16.44 7.62
CA PRO A 46 -10.42 -15.90 7.33
C PRO A 46 -11.18 -15.56 8.62
N ILE A 47 -11.95 -14.48 8.59
CA ILE A 47 -12.68 -13.97 9.75
C ILE A 47 -14.06 -13.47 9.34
N SER A 48 -15.05 -13.60 10.23
CA SER A 48 -16.37 -13.03 9.96
C SER A 48 -16.31 -11.50 9.95
N LYS A 49 -17.16 -10.86 9.14
CA LYS A 49 -17.25 -9.40 9.12
C LYS A 49 -17.66 -8.82 10.48
N SER A 50 -18.50 -9.54 11.23
CA SER A 50 -18.95 -9.12 12.56
C SER A 50 -17.81 -9.16 13.59
N GLU A 51 -16.94 -10.17 13.56
CA GLU A 51 -15.75 -10.23 14.42
C GLU A 51 -14.73 -9.17 14.02
N MET A 52 -14.47 -8.99 12.73
CA MET A 52 -13.58 -7.92 12.25
C MET A 52 -14.08 -6.54 12.70
N LYS A 53 -15.39 -6.29 12.62
CA LYS A 53 -16.03 -5.07 13.12
C LYS A 53 -15.74 -4.88 14.61
N LYS A 54 -15.89 -5.91 15.45
CA LYS A 54 -15.58 -5.84 16.89
C LYS A 54 -14.11 -5.51 17.15
N ILE A 55 -13.18 -6.07 16.38
CA ILE A 55 -11.73 -5.81 16.52
C ILE A 55 -11.45 -4.33 16.23
N VAL A 56 -12.01 -3.80 15.14
CA VAL A 56 -11.82 -2.41 14.73
C VAL A 56 -12.49 -1.45 15.70
N GLU A 57 -13.72 -1.73 16.16
CA GLU A 57 -14.45 -0.87 17.10
C GLU A 57 -13.77 -0.74 18.46
N LYS A 58 -13.02 -1.78 18.89
CA LYS A 58 -12.16 -1.69 20.08
C LYS A 58 -11.04 -0.66 19.92
N MET A 59 -10.52 -0.48 18.71
CA MET A 59 -9.51 0.56 18.42
C MET A 59 -10.17 1.93 18.23
N LYS A 60 -11.29 1.97 17.50
CA LYS A 60 -12.04 3.18 17.18
C LYS A 60 -13.54 2.91 17.12
N PRO A 61 -14.31 3.26 18.17
CA PRO A 61 -15.74 2.94 18.25
C PRO A 61 -16.61 3.53 17.12
N THR A 62 -16.18 4.62 16.49
CA THR A 62 -16.89 5.29 15.40
C THR A 62 -16.52 4.77 14.00
N ALA A 63 -15.65 3.75 13.92
CA ALA A 63 -15.18 3.23 12.66
C ALA A 63 -16.27 2.46 11.89
N ASN A 64 -16.38 2.75 10.59
CA ASN A 64 -17.26 2.01 9.69
C ASN A 64 -16.44 0.98 8.89
N ILE A 65 -16.67 -0.30 9.18
CA ILE A 65 -15.92 -1.40 8.54
C ILE A 65 -16.08 -1.44 7.02
N ASP A 66 -17.24 -1.05 6.48
CA ASP A 66 -17.46 -1.03 5.03
C ASP A 66 -16.61 0.03 4.33
N ILE A 67 -16.43 1.20 4.97
CA ILE A 67 -15.54 2.27 4.47
C ILE A 67 -14.08 1.84 4.57
N LEU A 68 -13.69 1.17 5.65
CA LEU A 68 -12.31 0.70 5.84
C LEU A 68 -11.93 -0.39 4.83
N LEU A 69 -12.86 -1.29 4.51
CA LEU A 69 -12.66 -2.39 3.57
C LEU A 69 -12.67 -1.97 2.09
N ARG A 70 -13.20 -0.78 1.75
CA ARG A 70 -13.36 -0.35 0.36
C ARG A 70 -12.05 -0.42 -0.46
N PRO A 71 -10.90 0.12 0.00
CA PRO A 71 -9.65 0.00 -0.75
C PRO A 71 -9.21 -1.45 -0.99
N PHE A 72 -9.42 -2.35 -0.02
CA PHE A 72 -9.05 -3.77 -0.14
C PHE A 72 -9.85 -4.48 -1.23
N ILE A 73 -11.14 -4.17 -1.35
CA ILE A 73 -12.03 -4.78 -2.34
C ILE A 73 -11.72 -4.23 -3.73
N GLU A 74 -11.56 -2.91 -3.85
CA GLU A 74 -11.23 -2.25 -5.12
C GLU A 74 -9.87 -2.69 -5.66
N LEU A 75 -8.91 -2.99 -4.79
CA LEU A 75 -7.61 -3.56 -5.15
C LEU A 75 -7.65 -5.09 -5.35
N ASN A 76 -8.80 -5.73 -5.15
CA ASN A 76 -8.98 -7.20 -5.18
C ASN A 76 -8.03 -7.95 -4.24
N LEU A 77 -7.72 -7.36 -3.07
CA LEU A 77 -6.94 -8.00 -2.00
C LEU A 77 -7.83 -8.90 -1.15
N VAL A 78 -9.07 -8.47 -0.90
CA VAL A 78 -10.03 -9.14 -0.04
C VAL A 78 -11.30 -9.48 -0.81
N ARG A 79 -11.80 -10.70 -0.61
CA ARG A 79 -13.13 -11.13 -1.06
C ARG A 79 -14.08 -11.25 0.12
N ARG A 80 -15.32 -10.82 -0.09
CA ARG A 80 -16.44 -11.01 0.82
C ARG A 80 -17.29 -12.13 0.28
N ASP A 81 -17.62 -13.09 1.11
CA ASP A 81 -18.47 -14.20 0.68
C ASP A 81 -19.29 -14.75 1.86
N TRP A 82 -20.48 -15.26 1.55
CA TRP A 82 -21.39 -15.84 2.53
C TRP A 82 -21.05 -17.31 2.79
N VAL A 83 -21.00 -17.70 4.06
CA VAL A 83 -20.79 -19.08 4.50
C VAL A 83 -22.08 -19.59 5.12
N LYS A 84 -22.52 -20.80 4.73
CA LYS A 84 -23.81 -21.35 5.19
C LYS A 84 -23.76 -21.81 6.64
N GLY A 85 -22.56 -22.13 7.14
CA GLY A 85 -22.34 -22.57 8.50
C GLY A 85 -22.52 -24.08 8.63
N GLU A 86 -22.00 -24.63 9.73
CA GLU A 86 -22.12 -26.06 10.00
C GLU A 86 -23.22 -26.30 11.04
N LYS A 87 -24.13 -27.23 10.71
CA LYS A 87 -25.19 -27.65 11.63
C LYS A 87 -24.65 -28.74 12.54
N ASP A 88 -24.63 -28.47 13.83
CA ASP A 88 -24.31 -29.48 14.83
C ASP A 88 -25.37 -30.59 14.80
N LYS A 89 -24.91 -31.84 14.61
CA LYS A 89 -25.78 -33.03 14.52
C LYS A 89 -26.49 -33.33 15.84
N LYS A 90 -25.96 -32.90 16.98
CA LYS A 90 -26.52 -33.16 18.32
C LYS A 90 -27.48 -32.08 18.77
N THR A 91 -27.10 -30.81 18.62
CA THR A 91 -27.90 -29.66 19.11
C THR A 91 -28.79 -29.04 18.03
N GLY A 92 -28.53 -29.31 16.75
CA GLY A 92 -29.23 -28.72 15.63
C GLY A 92 -28.90 -27.24 15.38
N VAL A 93 -28.03 -26.64 16.20
CA VAL A 93 -27.61 -25.25 16.10
C VAL A 93 -26.65 -25.09 14.92
N ILE A 94 -26.85 -24.05 14.10
CA ILE A 94 -25.94 -23.68 13.02
C ILE A 94 -24.91 -22.71 13.59
N THR A 95 -23.65 -23.07 13.52
CA THR A 95 -22.53 -22.20 13.92
C THR A 95 -21.79 -21.66 12.70
N SER A 96 -21.13 -20.52 12.85
CA SER A 96 -20.27 -19.93 11.81
C SER A 96 -20.98 -19.57 10.49
N GLN A 97 -22.27 -19.28 10.54
CA GLN A 97 -23.03 -18.73 9.41
C GLN A 97 -22.85 -17.21 9.33
N GLY A 98 -22.58 -16.67 8.14
CA GLY A 98 -22.53 -15.23 7.92
C GLY A 98 -21.63 -14.79 6.77
N GLU A 99 -21.40 -13.47 6.69
CA GLU A 99 -20.46 -12.86 5.75
C GLU A 99 -19.02 -12.95 6.30
N TYR A 100 -18.14 -13.58 5.53
CA TYR A 100 -16.73 -13.76 5.85
C TYR A 100 -15.83 -12.95 4.91
N LEU A 101 -14.68 -12.55 5.44
CA LEU A 101 -13.61 -11.85 4.75
C LEU A 101 -12.45 -12.82 4.49
N PHE A 102 -12.02 -12.89 3.24
CA PHE A 102 -10.95 -13.76 2.79
C PHE A 102 -9.86 -12.93 2.12
N LEU A 103 -8.61 -13.05 2.59
CA LEU A 103 -7.46 -12.51 1.86
C LEU A 103 -7.20 -13.40 0.65
N VAL A 104 -7.27 -12.83 -0.55
CA VAL A 104 -7.00 -13.55 -1.80
C VAL A 104 -5.68 -13.14 -2.44
N LYS A 105 -5.21 -11.93 -2.11
CA LYS A 105 -3.93 -11.37 -2.52
C LYS A 105 -3.42 -10.53 -1.37
N ASP A 106 -2.15 -10.67 -1.05
CA ASP A 106 -1.48 -9.81 -0.10
C ASP A 106 -0.70 -8.72 -0.85
N ILE A 107 -0.29 -7.69 -0.12
CA ILE A 107 0.34 -6.52 -0.70
C ILE A 107 1.53 -6.07 0.14
N ILE A 108 2.55 -5.58 -0.55
CA ILE A 108 3.73 -4.99 0.04
C ILE A 108 3.90 -3.60 -0.54
N PHE A 109 4.13 -2.62 0.34
CA PHE A 109 4.45 -1.26 -0.05
C PHE A 109 5.97 -1.13 -0.20
N ALA A 110 6.46 -1.53 -1.37
CA ALA A 110 7.89 -1.66 -1.61
C ALA A 110 8.46 -0.43 -2.30
N ARG A 111 9.71 -0.14 -1.97
CA ARG A 111 10.56 0.79 -2.71
C ARG A 111 11.32 -0.01 -3.77
N VAL A 112 11.46 0.56 -4.95
CA VAL A 112 12.22 -0.03 -6.06
C VAL A 112 13.12 1.03 -6.70
N PRO A 113 14.23 0.63 -7.35
CA PRO A 113 15.03 1.56 -8.12
C PRO A 113 14.19 2.29 -9.16
N ASN A 114 14.48 3.58 -9.38
CA ASN A 114 13.81 4.34 -10.43
C ASN A 114 14.35 3.94 -11.82
N GLU A 115 13.77 2.90 -12.39
CA GLU A 115 14.10 2.35 -13.70
C GLU A 115 13.89 3.36 -14.83
N ASN A 116 12.84 4.18 -14.76
CA ASN A 116 12.51 5.17 -15.78
C ASN A 116 13.59 6.24 -15.88
N LEU A 117 14.05 6.76 -14.74
CA LEU A 117 15.13 7.73 -14.71
C LEU A 117 16.47 7.12 -15.14
N LEU A 118 16.77 5.88 -14.73
CA LEU A 118 17.96 5.15 -15.20
C LEU A 118 17.95 4.97 -16.71
N LYS A 119 16.79 4.62 -17.30
CA LYS A 119 16.62 4.48 -18.75
C LYS A 119 16.78 5.82 -19.45
N HIS A 120 16.13 6.87 -18.95
CA HIS A 120 16.24 8.22 -19.50
C HIS A 120 17.68 8.73 -19.53
N PHE A 121 18.43 8.54 -18.44
CA PHE A 121 19.85 8.91 -18.38
C PHE A 121 20.73 8.12 -19.35
N LYS A 122 20.43 6.83 -19.58
CA LYS A 122 21.14 6.03 -20.59
C LYS A 122 20.85 6.53 -22.00
N GLU A 123 19.58 6.81 -22.31
CA GLU A 123 19.16 7.27 -23.64
C GLU A 123 19.71 8.67 -23.99
N THR A 124 19.85 9.53 -22.98
CA THR A 124 20.36 10.90 -23.15
C THR A 124 21.87 11.02 -22.95
N ASN A 125 22.59 9.92 -22.65
CA ASN A 125 24.01 9.93 -22.27
C ASN A 125 24.33 10.96 -21.16
N ASN A 126 23.48 11.01 -20.15
CA ASN A 126 23.57 12.01 -19.09
C ASN A 126 24.76 11.75 -18.14
N GLU A 127 25.53 12.80 -17.85
CA GLU A 127 26.71 12.76 -16.96
C GLU A 127 26.40 12.33 -15.53
N LEU A 128 25.15 12.51 -15.06
CA LEU A 128 24.72 12.15 -13.72
C LEU A 128 24.50 10.64 -13.55
N LEU A 129 24.47 9.87 -14.65
CA LEU A 129 24.16 8.44 -14.64
C LEU A 129 25.05 7.61 -13.69
N PRO A 130 26.40 7.74 -13.70
CA PRO A 130 27.25 6.94 -12.83
C PRO A 130 27.01 7.26 -11.35
N LEU A 131 26.87 8.55 -11.03
CA LEU A 131 26.62 9.03 -9.67
C LEU A 131 25.26 8.57 -9.15
N PHE A 132 24.22 8.69 -9.97
CA PHE A 132 22.87 8.23 -9.61
C PHE A 132 22.81 6.71 -9.44
N ARG A 133 23.47 5.97 -10.33
CA ARG A 133 23.54 4.51 -10.23
C ARG A 133 24.21 4.08 -8.93
N GLN A 134 25.33 4.70 -8.56
CA GLN A 134 26.02 4.37 -7.31
C GLN A 134 25.11 4.62 -6.09
N LYS A 135 24.46 5.80 -6.03
CA LYS A 135 23.51 6.13 -4.95
C LYS A 135 22.36 5.13 -4.86
N SER A 136 21.84 4.69 -6.00
CA SER A 136 20.79 3.68 -6.06
C SER A 136 21.29 2.35 -5.51
N ILE A 137 22.47 1.87 -5.94
CA ILE A 137 23.07 0.64 -5.44
C ILE A 137 23.31 0.71 -3.93
N ASP A 138 23.90 1.80 -3.43
CA ASP A 138 24.20 1.99 -2.00
C ASP A 138 22.93 1.85 -1.13
N PHE A 139 21.82 2.43 -1.59
CA PHE A 139 20.54 2.33 -0.90
C PHE A 139 19.97 0.91 -0.97
N PHE A 140 19.85 0.34 -2.18
CA PHE A 140 19.16 -0.93 -2.40
C PHE A 140 19.95 -2.15 -1.96
N THR A 141 21.26 -2.03 -1.71
CA THR A 141 22.09 -3.11 -1.15
C THR A 141 21.65 -3.46 0.28
N ASN A 142 21.18 -2.48 1.05
CA ASN A 142 20.78 -2.65 2.45
C ASN A 142 19.26 -2.58 2.65
N TYR A 143 18.49 -2.35 1.58
CA TYR A 143 17.04 -2.24 1.67
C TYR A 143 16.38 -3.61 1.56
N ASP A 144 15.64 -3.99 2.60
CA ASP A 144 14.74 -5.13 2.58
C ASP A 144 13.30 -4.64 2.82
N PRO A 145 12.37 -4.84 1.87
CA PRO A 145 10.97 -4.42 2.02
C PRO A 145 10.25 -5.11 3.19
N TYR A 146 10.73 -6.26 3.67
CA TYR A 146 10.16 -6.95 4.83
C TYR A 146 10.74 -6.48 6.16
N ALA A 147 11.94 -5.89 6.15
CA ALA A 147 12.60 -5.36 7.35
C ALA A 147 12.43 -3.84 7.52
N GLU A 148 11.87 -3.13 6.53
CA GLU A 148 11.61 -1.69 6.60
C GLU A 148 10.76 -1.35 7.83
N PRO A 149 11.20 -0.42 8.70
CA PRO A 149 10.43 -0.02 9.86
C PRO A 149 9.05 0.50 9.48
N PHE A 150 8.03 -0.01 10.15
CA PHE A 150 6.64 0.31 9.85
C PHE A 150 6.35 1.83 9.87
N GLU A 151 6.95 2.58 10.80
CA GLU A 151 6.82 4.04 10.87
C GLU A 151 7.29 4.76 9.59
N ASN A 152 8.31 4.23 8.92
CA ASN A 152 8.77 4.79 7.65
C ASN A 152 7.73 4.54 6.56
N THR A 153 7.19 3.31 6.48
CA THR A 153 6.14 2.93 5.55
C THR A 153 4.89 3.81 5.73
N LYS A 154 4.47 4.07 6.96
CA LYS A 154 3.36 4.98 7.29
C LYS A 154 3.64 6.42 6.86
N LYS A 155 4.85 6.94 7.12
CA LYS A 155 5.27 8.28 6.66
C LYS A 155 5.28 8.39 5.14
N LEU A 156 5.80 7.39 4.42
CA LEU A 156 5.75 7.35 2.96
C LEU A 156 4.31 7.37 2.44
N ALA A 157 3.45 6.55 3.05
CA ALA A 157 2.04 6.49 2.68
C ALA A 157 1.34 7.84 2.91
N SER A 158 1.57 8.49 4.06
CA SER A 158 1.05 9.83 4.36
C SER A 158 1.48 10.86 3.32
N ILE A 159 2.75 10.84 2.91
CA ILE A 159 3.30 11.73 1.90
C ILE A 159 2.65 11.50 0.53
N LEU A 160 2.45 10.25 0.12
CA LEU A 160 1.83 9.93 -1.17
C LEU A 160 0.32 10.23 -1.23
N LEU A 161 -0.32 10.41 -0.07
CA LEU A 161 -1.70 10.88 0.01
C LEU A 161 -1.81 12.41 -0.09
N ASN A 162 -0.70 13.15 0.06
CA ASN A 162 -0.68 14.57 -0.22
C ASN A 162 -0.70 14.79 -1.75
N PRO A 163 -1.72 15.46 -2.31
CA PRO A 163 -1.86 15.63 -3.76
C PRO A 163 -0.66 16.33 -4.43
N ASP A 164 -0.13 17.37 -3.81
CA ASP A 164 0.99 18.15 -4.35
C ASP A 164 2.27 17.31 -4.38
N VAL A 165 2.53 16.56 -3.30
CA VAL A 165 3.71 15.69 -3.24
C VAL A 165 3.57 14.50 -4.18
N TYR A 166 2.36 13.96 -4.34
CA TYR A 166 2.10 12.89 -5.30
C TYR A 166 2.37 13.34 -6.73
N ASP A 167 1.93 14.53 -7.14
CA ASP A 167 2.21 15.07 -8.48
C ASP A 167 3.70 15.29 -8.70
N PHE A 168 4.38 15.87 -7.71
CA PHE A 168 5.81 16.02 -7.74
C PHE A 168 6.50 14.64 -7.88
N PHE A 169 6.09 13.66 -7.09
CA PHE A 169 6.61 12.30 -7.15
C PHE A 169 6.43 11.66 -8.54
N ILE A 170 5.24 11.78 -9.14
CA ILE A 170 4.97 11.26 -10.50
C ILE A 170 5.83 11.97 -11.54
N LEU A 171 5.98 13.29 -11.46
CA LEU A 171 6.84 14.04 -12.38
C LEU A 171 8.30 13.60 -12.29
N MET A 172 8.80 13.40 -11.08
CA MET A 172 10.18 13.02 -10.79
C MET A 172 10.52 11.56 -11.17
N ARG A 173 9.52 10.73 -11.52
CA ARG A 173 9.78 9.36 -12.01
C ARG A 173 10.59 9.36 -13.30
N SER A 174 10.34 10.30 -14.19
CA SER A 174 11.00 10.37 -15.50
C SER A 174 11.87 11.61 -15.69
N ASN A 175 11.82 12.55 -14.75
CA ASN A 175 12.55 13.83 -14.82
C ASN A 175 13.52 14.00 -13.66
N HIS A 176 14.50 14.86 -13.87
CA HIS A 176 15.42 15.36 -12.86
C HIS A 176 15.51 16.86 -13.05
N TYR A 177 15.64 17.61 -11.95
CA TYR A 177 15.70 19.07 -12.00
C TYR A 177 16.87 19.59 -11.18
N PRO A 178 17.52 20.66 -11.64
CA PRO A 178 18.46 21.35 -10.79
C PRO A 178 17.68 22.07 -9.68
N LEU A 179 18.27 22.16 -8.49
CA LEU A 179 17.60 22.64 -7.27
C LEU A 179 16.99 24.04 -7.47
N ASP A 180 17.65 24.89 -8.25
CA ASP A 180 17.22 26.27 -8.58
C ASP A 180 16.08 26.35 -9.60
N LYS A 181 15.74 25.25 -10.30
CA LYS A 181 14.67 25.22 -11.32
C LYS A 181 13.61 24.16 -11.04
N ILE A 182 13.40 23.81 -9.78
CA ILE A 182 12.32 22.89 -9.42
C ILE A 182 10.98 23.53 -9.82
N PRO A 183 10.13 22.81 -10.58
CA PRO A 183 8.83 23.33 -10.96
C PRO A 183 7.99 23.71 -9.73
N LYS A 184 7.28 24.83 -9.79
CA LYS A 184 6.33 25.28 -8.76
C LYS A 184 5.04 24.45 -8.81
N ILE A 185 5.14 23.15 -8.60
CA ILE A 185 4.00 22.22 -8.54
C ILE A 185 3.29 22.31 -7.20
N PHE A 186 4.04 22.68 -6.17
CA PHE A 186 3.51 22.89 -4.83
C PHE A 186 2.60 24.12 -4.82
N SER A 187 1.44 23.99 -4.17
CA SER A 187 0.56 25.12 -3.91
C SER A 187 1.32 26.24 -3.19
N GLU A 188 0.86 27.49 -3.31
CA GLU A 188 1.49 28.68 -2.67
C GLU A 188 1.68 28.54 -1.14
N PHE A 189 0.99 27.57 -0.53
CA PHE A 189 1.01 27.28 0.90
C PHE A 189 2.03 26.21 1.31
N ALA A 190 2.55 25.45 0.36
CA ALA A 190 3.50 24.37 0.63
C ALA A 190 4.94 24.91 0.58
N VAL A 191 5.63 24.84 1.72
CA VAL A 191 7.04 25.22 1.81
C VAL A 191 7.88 24.14 1.12
N THR A 192 8.24 24.40 -0.14
CA THR A 192 8.95 23.47 -1.02
C THR A 192 10.22 22.91 -0.37
N GLU A 193 10.97 23.74 0.36
CA GLU A 193 12.20 23.33 1.06
C GLU A 193 11.94 22.27 2.13
N ILE A 194 10.87 22.44 2.93
CA ILE A 194 10.50 21.48 3.99
C ILE A 194 10.08 20.15 3.36
N LEU A 195 9.33 20.20 2.25
CA LEU A 195 8.93 18.99 1.53
C LEU A 195 10.13 18.23 0.96
N LEU A 196 11.07 18.94 0.33
CA LEU A 196 12.29 18.34 -0.19
C LEU A 196 13.15 17.76 0.93
N ASP A 197 13.29 18.45 2.07
CA ASP A 197 14.01 17.94 3.23
C ASP A 197 13.37 16.66 3.79
N ASN A 198 12.04 16.63 3.90
CA ASN A 198 11.31 15.42 4.31
C ASN A 198 11.50 14.25 3.34
N LEU A 199 11.44 14.50 2.03
CA LEU A 199 11.65 13.48 1.00
C LEU A 199 13.11 12.99 0.99
N LYS A 200 14.10 13.86 1.23
CA LYS A 200 15.51 13.50 1.38
C LYS A 200 15.73 12.63 2.62
N LYS A 201 15.20 13.03 3.77
CA LYS A 201 15.29 12.27 5.04
C LYS A 201 14.70 10.87 4.93
N LEU A 202 13.65 10.72 4.13
CA LEU A 202 13.04 9.42 3.86
C LEU A 202 13.70 8.65 2.72
N ASN A 203 14.81 9.14 2.13
CA ASN A 203 15.49 8.54 0.98
C ASN A 203 14.55 8.33 -0.24
N VAL A 204 13.54 9.20 -0.41
CA VAL A 204 12.70 9.20 -1.61
C VAL A 204 13.44 9.89 -2.75
N ILE A 205 14.04 11.03 -2.47
CA ILE A 205 14.87 11.79 -3.41
C ILE A 205 16.32 11.83 -2.93
N THR A 206 17.24 12.07 -3.87
CA THR A 206 18.64 12.31 -3.58
C THR A 206 19.12 13.57 -4.31
N GLU A 207 20.20 14.14 -3.79
CA GLU A 207 20.89 15.27 -4.40
C GLU A 207 22.24 14.80 -4.97
N ILE A 208 22.47 15.12 -6.24
CA ILE A 208 23.71 14.80 -6.96
C ILE A 208 24.30 16.11 -7.47
N LYS A 209 25.61 16.29 -7.29
CA LYS A 209 26.31 17.44 -7.86
C LYS A 209 26.94 17.04 -9.19
N ASP A 210 26.74 17.87 -10.21
CA ASP A 210 27.43 17.72 -11.48
C ASP A 210 28.89 18.20 -11.38
N GLU A 211 29.63 18.08 -12.49
CA GLU A 211 31.02 18.54 -12.59
C GLU A 211 31.15 20.05 -12.35
N ASN A 212 30.09 20.81 -12.67
CA ASN A 212 29.99 22.26 -12.45
C ASN A 212 29.54 22.62 -11.01
N LYS A 213 29.49 21.64 -10.09
CA LYS A 213 29.05 21.77 -8.69
C LYS A 213 27.60 22.23 -8.53
N ARG A 214 26.78 22.16 -9.57
CA ARG A 214 25.35 22.43 -9.49
C ARG A 214 24.63 21.22 -8.92
N SER A 215 23.71 21.47 -7.99
CA SER A 215 22.93 20.43 -7.33
C SER A 215 21.69 20.06 -8.14
N TRP A 216 21.54 18.77 -8.40
CA TRP A 216 20.42 18.14 -9.10
C TRP A 216 19.65 17.24 -8.16
N ILE A 217 18.32 17.35 -8.19
CA ILE A 217 17.42 16.47 -7.46
C ILE A 217 16.97 15.36 -8.39
N CYS A 218 17.10 14.13 -7.91
CA CYS A 218 16.68 12.92 -8.59
C CYS A 218 15.78 12.08 -7.67
N LEU A 219 14.77 11.40 -8.22
CA LEU A 219 14.01 10.42 -7.46
C LEU A 219 14.86 9.16 -7.28
N LEU A 220 15.29 8.91 -6.04
CA LEU A 220 16.15 7.78 -5.69
C LEU A 220 15.34 6.48 -5.62
N THR A 221 14.21 6.53 -4.93
CA THR A 221 13.33 5.37 -4.72
C THR A 221 11.97 5.64 -5.33
N ASP A 222 11.59 4.79 -6.30
CA ASP A 222 10.20 4.70 -6.73
C ASP A 222 9.44 3.81 -5.75
N ILE A 223 8.14 4.04 -5.61
CA ILE A 223 7.27 3.35 -4.66
C ILE A 223 6.23 2.59 -5.49
N LYS A 224 6.23 1.26 -5.35
CA LYS A 224 5.34 0.37 -6.09
C LYS A 224 4.60 -0.55 -5.13
N PRO A 225 3.27 -0.68 -5.27
CA PRO A 225 2.52 -1.71 -4.58
C PRO A 225 2.79 -3.06 -5.25
N LEU A 226 3.49 -3.96 -4.56
CA LEU A 226 3.74 -5.32 -5.02
C LEU A 226 2.64 -6.23 -4.49
N THR A 227 1.85 -6.79 -5.40
CA THR A 227 0.84 -7.78 -5.04
C THR A 227 1.47 -9.17 -5.04
N ILE A 228 1.29 -9.90 -3.95
CA ILE A 228 1.85 -11.24 -3.75
C ILE A 228 0.72 -12.25 -3.54
N PHE A 229 0.94 -13.47 -4.01
CA PHE A 229 0.06 -14.58 -3.66
C PHE A 229 0.36 -15.02 -2.22
N PRO A 230 -0.62 -15.04 -1.30
CA PRO A 230 -0.37 -15.29 0.12
C PRO A 230 -0.25 -16.80 0.40
N GLU A 231 0.76 -17.46 -0.17
CA GLU A 231 0.99 -18.90 0.00
C GLU A 231 1.14 -19.31 1.47
N TYR A 232 1.71 -18.41 2.30
CA TYR A 232 1.85 -18.59 3.73
C TYR A 232 0.51 -18.78 4.47
N LEU A 233 -0.64 -18.42 3.86
CA LEU A 233 -1.96 -18.68 4.45
C LEU A 233 -2.36 -20.15 4.37
N LEU A 234 -1.85 -20.92 3.41
CA LEU A 234 -2.22 -22.32 3.23
C LEU A 234 -1.97 -23.16 4.50
N PRO A 235 -0.78 -23.14 5.12
CA PRO A 235 -0.56 -23.84 6.39
C PRO A 235 -1.41 -23.26 7.53
N LYS A 236 -1.55 -21.92 7.62
CA LYS A 236 -2.34 -21.28 8.68
C LYS A 236 -3.82 -21.66 8.64
N ILE A 237 -4.43 -21.71 7.45
CA ILE A 237 -5.81 -22.16 7.25
C ILE A 237 -5.97 -23.63 7.67
N ARG A 238 -5.00 -24.50 7.30
CA ARG A 238 -5.01 -25.92 7.71
C ARG A 238 -4.89 -26.07 9.22
N GLU A 239 -4.04 -25.29 9.86
CA GLU A 239 -3.89 -25.28 11.32
C GLU A 239 -5.15 -24.76 12.01
N ALA A 240 -5.70 -23.63 11.57
CA ALA A 240 -6.93 -23.06 12.12
C ALA A 240 -8.13 -24.02 12.03
N TYR A 241 -8.19 -24.85 10.99
CA TYR A 241 -9.18 -25.93 10.88
C TYR A 241 -8.92 -27.09 11.85
N ARG A 242 -7.64 -27.45 12.06
CA ARG A 242 -7.23 -28.58 12.91
C ARG A 242 -7.24 -28.29 14.41
N LYS A 243 -7.30 -27.01 14.82
CA LYS A 243 -7.37 -26.61 16.24
C LYS A 243 -8.58 -27.24 16.93
N GLU A 244 -8.34 -27.85 18.09
CA GLU A 244 -9.40 -28.21 19.05
C GLU A 244 -9.95 -26.96 19.74
N GLU A 245 -11.21 -27.00 20.16
CA GLU A 245 -12.14 -25.92 20.62
C GLU A 245 -11.52 -24.68 21.32
N THR A 246 -10.69 -23.93 20.59
CA THR A 246 -10.04 -22.71 21.06
C THR A 246 -10.36 -21.56 20.14
N ASP A 247 -10.13 -20.35 20.66
CA ASP A 247 -10.37 -19.10 19.96
C ASP A 247 -9.66 -19.09 18.59
N GLY A 248 -10.41 -18.81 17.53
CA GLY A 248 -9.91 -18.82 16.14
C GLY A 248 -10.06 -20.13 15.37
N LYS A 249 -10.72 -21.18 15.89
CA LYS A 249 -11.08 -22.36 15.09
C LYS A 249 -12.01 -21.99 13.92
N ILE A 250 -11.70 -22.47 12.72
CA ILE A 250 -12.56 -22.32 11.53
C ILE A 250 -13.20 -23.65 11.15
N THR A 251 -14.41 -23.59 10.58
CA THR A 251 -15.13 -24.77 10.10
C THR A 251 -14.55 -25.30 8.79
N TYR A 252 -14.90 -26.53 8.43
CA TYR A 252 -14.47 -27.13 7.15
C TYR A 252 -15.00 -26.31 5.96
N GLU A 253 -16.24 -25.81 6.05
CA GLU A 253 -16.82 -24.99 4.98
C GLU A 253 -16.02 -23.68 4.76
N ILE A 254 -15.60 -23.01 5.84
CA ILE A 254 -14.78 -21.80 5.76
C ILE A 254 -13.41 -22.12 5.16
N ALA A 255 -12.75 -23.16 5.66
CA ALA A 255 -11.44 -23.57 5.18
C ALA A 255 -11.48 -23.94 3.68
N LYS A 256 -12.47 -24.74 3.27
CA LYS A 256 -12.68 -25.12 1.87
C LYS A 256 -12.92 -23.89 0.98
N LYS A 257 -13.78 -22.96 1.43
CA LYS A 257 -14.05 -21.73 0.67
C LYS A 257 -12.82 -20.84 0.56
N ALA A 258 -12.03 -20.70 1.64
CA ALA A 258 -10.78 -19.95 1.61
C ALA A 258 -9.77 -20.55 0.61
N LEU A 259 -9.60 -21.87 0.61
CA LEU A 259 -8.73 -22.58 -0.33
C LEU A 259 -9.19 -22.40 -1.78
N ASN A 260 -10.49 -22.59 -2.06
CA ASN A 260 -11.04 -22.38 -3.40
C ASN A 260 -10.81 -20.95 -3.90
N LEU A 261 -10.97 -19.95 -3.04
CA LEU A 261 -10.75 -18.54 -3.40
C LEU A 261 -9.28 -18.24 -3.68
N LEU A 262 -8.36 -18.89 -2.94
CA LEU A 262 -6.92 -18.81 -3.20
C LEU A 262 -6.53 -19.51 -4.50
N GLU A 263 -7.10 -20.68 -4.79
CA GLU A 263 -6.86 -21.39 -6.06
C GLU A 263 -7.32 -20.57 -7.26
N ILE A 264 -8.50 -19.94 -7.19
CA ILE A 264 -9.01 -19.06 -8.26
C ILE A 264 -8.15 -17.81 -8.40
N SER A 265 -7.58 -17.29 -7.31
CA SER A 265 -6.73 -16.11 -7.34
C SER A 265 -5.27 -16.41 -7.72
N PHE A 266 -4.89 -17.69 -7.78
CA PHE A 266 -3.55 -18.12 -8.14
C PHE A 266 -3.22 -17.73 -9.60
N PRO A 267 -2.10 -17.05 -9.86
CA PRO A 267 -1.77 -16.54 -11.19
C PRO A 267 -1.19 -17.61 -12.13
N GLU A 268 -1.76 -18.83 -12.22
CA GLU A 268 -1.39 -19.79 -13.27
C GLU A 268 -2.31 -19.70 -14.50
N LYS A 269 -1.96 -18.76 -15.37
CA LYS A 269 -1.69 -19.10 -16.77
C LYS A 269 -0.34 -18.51 -17.14
N VAL A 270 0.73 -19.23 -16.79
CA VAL A 270 2.00 -19.08 -17.51
C VAL A 270 1.77 -19.70 -18.88
N THR A 271 1.41 -18.89 -19.86
CA THR A 271 1.48 -19.30 -21.26
C THR A 271 2.95 -19.40 -21.63
N PHE A 272 3.40 -20.61 -21.97
CA PHE A 272 4.66 -20.84 -22.69
C PHE A 272 4.60 -20.18 -24.08
#